data_AF-Q6AK04-F1
#
_entry.id   AF-Q6AK04-F1
#
_cell.length_a   1.000
_cell.length_b   1.000
_cell.length_c   1.000
_cell.angle_alpha   90.00
_cell.angle_beta   90.00
_cell.angle_gamma   90.00
#
_symmetry.space_group_name_H-M   'P 1'
#
loop_
_entity.id
_entity.type
_entity.pdbx_description
1 polymer ?
#
loop_
_entity_poly.entity_id
_entity_poly.type
_entity_poly.pdbx_seq_one_letter_code
_entity_poly.pdbx_strand_id
1 'polypeptide(L)'
;MLFLPTPFCIKIILLTVNGAIMKEEKKQKVLLEKHKDVARIDQESKRTHGWYVRVRFLGKTHSKFFSDRKCGGRASSLLLAIAWRDQTEKKLGKVRTNKHMVTVSNSSTGVVGVRLNDKLGRYEVSWVTSSGKQGKTSVSIAKHGKKEAFARACAIRQEKEKSRLENSAI
;
A
#
# COMPACT_ATOMS: atom_id res chain seq x y z
N MET A 1 -41.40 -21.54 -36.87
CA MET A 1 -40.75 -22.36 -35.82
C MET A 1 -39.74 -21.49 -35.09
N LEU A 2 -40.02 -21.10 -33.84
CA LEU A 2 -39.07 -20.37 -33.00
C LEU A 2 -38.23 -21.42 -32.24
N PHE A 3 -36.94 -21.51 -32.57
CA PHE A 3 -35.99 -22.35 -31.84
C PHE A 3 -35.84 -21.81 -30.41
N LEU A 4 -36.45 -22.50 -29.43
CA LEU A 4 -36.18 -22.23 -28.02
C LEU A 4 -34.76 -22.71 -27.69
N PRO A 5 -33.89 -21.86 -27.11
CA PRO A 5 -32.54 -22.24 -26.77
C PRO A 5 -32.54 -23.38 -25.75
N THR A 6 -31.69 -24.39 -25.97
CA THR A 6 -31.55 -25.55 -25.10
C THR A 6 -31.14 -25.12 -23.67
N PRO A 7 -31.53 -25.86 -22.62
CA PRO A 7 -31.26 -25.49 -21.22
C PRO A 7 -29.77 -25.28 -20.91
N PHE A 8 -28.88 -25.92 -21.69
CA PHE A 8 -27.44 -25.72 -21.62
C PHE A 8 -27.01 -24.32 -22.10
N CYS A 9 -27.63 -23.83 -23.17
CA CYS A 9 -27.37 -22.51 -23.74
C CYS A 9 -27.82 -21.39 -22.80
N ILE A 10 -28.97 -21.56 -22.12
CA ILE A 10 -29.47 -20.61 -21.12
C ILE A 10 -28.51 -20.52 -19.93
N LYS A 11 -27.99 -21.65 -19.44
CA LYS A 11 -27.07 -21.70 -18.29
C LYS A 11 -25.72 -21.03 -18.59
N ILE A 12 -25.20 -21.20 -19.81
CA ILE A 12 -23.97 -20.52 -20.25
C ILE A 12 -24.19 -18.99 -20.33
N ILE A 13 -25.29 -18.54 -20.94
CA ILE A 13 -25.63 -17.12 -21.04
C ILE A 13 -25.76 -16.48 -19.64
N LEU A 14 -26.45 -17.14 -18.71
CA LEU A 14 -26.62 -16.65 -17.34
C LEU A 14 -25.28 -16.51 -16.60
N LEU A 15 -24.37 -17.48 -16.76
CA LEU A 15 -23.04 -17.44 -16.14
C LEU A 15 -22.17 -16.30 -16.70
N THR A 16 -22.21 -16.06 -18.02
CA THR A 16 -21.46 -14.97 -18.66
C THR A 16 -22.00 -13.60 -18.25
N VAL A 17 -23.32 -13.44 -18.19
CA VAL A 17 -23.98 -12.20 -17.76
C VAL A 17 -23.65 -11.90 -16.29
N ASN A 18 -23.74 -12.90 -15.40
CA ASN A 18 -23.34 -12.75 -14.00
C ASN A 18 -21.87 -12.35 -13.86
N GLY A 19 -20.97 -12.95 -14.63
CA GLY A 19 -19.55 -12.58 -14.64
C GLY A 19 -19.31 -11.12 -15.07
N ALA A 20 -20.07 -10.62 -16.05
CA ALA A 20 -19.98 -9.23 -16.51
C ALA A 20 -20.53 -8.25 -15.47
N ILE A 21 -21.67 -8.55 -14.84
CA ILE A 21 -22.28 -7.74 -13.77
C ILE A 21 -21.29 -7.58 -12.61
N MET A 22 -20.72 -8.69 -12.13
CA MET A 22 -19.72 -8.68 -11.05
C MET A 22 -18.49 -7.83 -11.38
N LYS A 23 -18.09 -7.79 -12.67
CA LYS A 23 -16.95 -6.98 -13.13
C LYS A 23 -17.27 -5.49 -13.14
N GLU A 24 -18.48 -5.12 -13.55
CA GLU A 24 -18.92 -3.72 -13.56
C GLU A 24 -19.17 -3.19 -12.14
N GLU A 25 -19.75 -4.00 -11.24
CA GLU A 25 -19.86 -3.66 -9.82
C GLU A 25 -18.50 -3.40 -9.16
N LYS A 26 -17.51 -4.26 -9.46
CA LYS A 26 -16.13 -4.07 -8.98
C LYS A 26 -15.54 -2.76 -9.48
N LYS A 27 -15.80 -2.42 -10.74
CA LYS A 27 -15.33 -1.18 -11.36
C LYS A 27 -16.01 0.03 -10.71
N GLN A 28 -17.32 -0.01 -10.48
CA GLN A 28 -18.04 1.07 -9.78
C GLN A 28 -17.52 1.27 -8.36
N LYS A 29 -17.29 0.18 -7.62
CA LYS A 29 -16.66 0.25 -6.29
C LYS A 29 -15.29 0.92 -6.34
N VAL A 30 -14.46 0.59 -7.33
CA VAL A 30 -13.14 1.22 -7.52
C VAL A 30 -13.27 2.72 -7.83
N LEU A 31 -14.28 3.15 -8.58
CA LEU A 31 -14.46 4.58 -8.88
C LEU A 31 -14.90 5.41 -7.66
N LEU A 32 -15.64 4.80 -6.73
CA LEU A 32 -16.17 5.45 -5.53
C LEU A 32 -15.20 5.42 -4.34
N GLU A 33 -14.32 4.42 -4.28
CA GLU A 33 -13.42 4.25 -3.15
C GLU A 33 -12.26 5.27 -3.15
N LYS A 34 -11.91 5.76 -1.96
CA LYS A 34 -10.76 6.66 -1.80
C LYS A 34 -9.46 5.87 -1.95
N HIS A 35 -8.79 6.07 -3.07
CA HIS A 35 -7.50 5.45 -3.34
C HIS A 35 -6.38 6.21 -2.64
N LYS A 36 -5.69 5.53 -1.72
CA LYS A 36 -4.44 6.06 -1.15
C LYS A 36 -3.45 6.36 -2.28
N ASP A 37 -2.72 7.47 -2.11
CA ASP A 37 -1.63 7.90 -2.99
C ASP A 37 -2.08 8.26 -4.43
N VAL A 38 -3.39 8.36 -4.66
CA VAL A 38 -4.02 8.83 -5.90
C VAL A 38 -4.89 10.04 -5.56
N ALA A 39 -4.62 11.18 -6.19
CA ALA A 39 -5.33 12.43 -5.95
C ALA A 39 -5.89 12.99 -7.26
N ARG A 40 -7.10 13.53 -7.20
CA ARG A 40 -7.69 14.26 -8.32
C ARG A 40 -7.05 15.64 -8.43
N ILE A 41 -6.67 16.05 -9.63
CA ILE A 41 -6.26 17.42 -9.93
C ILE A 41 -7.19 17.94 -11.02
N ASP A 42 -7.92 19.00 -10.66
CA ASP A 42 -8.75 19.78 -11.57
C ASP A 42 -8.27 21.23 -11.51
N GLN A 43 -7.54 21.66 -12.53
CA GLN A 43 -7.09 23.04 -12.69
C GLN A 43 -7.84 23.66 -13.87
N GLU A 44 -8.94 24.34 -13.56
CA GLU A 44 -9.83 24.96 -14.56
C GLU A 44 -9.07 26.00 -15.40
N SER A 45 -8.27 26.86 -14.76
CA SER A 45 -7.48 27.90 -15.43
C SER A 45 -6.48 27.36 -16.46
N LYS A 46 -6.00 26.13 -16.27
CA LYS A 46 -5.08 25.45 -17.19
C LYS A 46 -5.75 24.36 -18.02
N ARG A 47 -7.09 24.23 -17.92
CA ARG A 47 -7.91 23.18 -18.56
C ARG A 47 -7.30 21.78 -18.39
N THR A 48 -6.67 21.55 -17.23
CA THR A 48 -5.87 20.35 -16.95
C THR A 48 -6.60 19.54 -15.88
N HIS A 49 -7.17 18.43 -16.33
CA HIS A 49 -7.96 17.51 -15.53
C HIS A 49 -7.31 16.14 -15.56
N GLY A 50 -7.11 15.54 -14.40
CA GLY A 50 -6.49 14.21 -14.33
C GLY A 50 -6.22 13.73 -12.93
N TRP A 51 -5.52 12.61 -12.86
CA TRP A 51 -5.15 11.97 -11.60
C TRP A 51 -3.65 12.01 -11.39
N TYR A 52 -3.25 12.46 -10.22
CA TYR A 52 -1.88 12.46 -9.76
C TYR A 52 -1.63 11.29 -8.83
N VAL A 53 -0.67 10.46 -9.17
CA VAL A 53 -0.31 9.26 -8.40
C VAL A 53 1.09 9.42 -7.85
N ARG A 54 1.30 8.99 -6.60
CA ARG A 54 2.59 9.10 -5.94
C ARG A 54 2.91 7.91 -5.05
N VAL A 55 3.81 7.05 -5.49
CA VAL A 55 4.33 5.95 -4.69
C VAL A 55 5.58 6.39 -3.93
N ARG A 56 5.55 6.29 -2.60
CA ARG A 56 6.72 6.49 -1.73
C ARG A 56 7.19 5.16 -1.17
N PHE A 57 8.48 4.89 -1.29
CA PHE A 57 9.11 3.69 -0.75
C PHE A 57 10.62 3.90 -0.56
N LEU A 58 11.16 3.49 0.59
CA LEU A 58 12.59 3.59 0.95
C LEU A 58 13.19 4.98 0.67
N GLY A 59 12.44 6.03 0.98
CA GLY A 59 12.88 7.42 0.80
C GLY A 59 12.83 7.93 -0.64
N LYS A 60 12.53 7.07 -1.61
CA LYS A 60 12.32 7.46 -3.01
C LYS A 60 10.84 7.74 -3.27
N THR A 61 10.58 8.78 -4.07
CA THR A 61 9.23 9.16 -4.49
C THR A 61 9.11 9.01 -6.00
N HIS A 62 8.19 8.16 -6.44
CA HIS A 62 7.81 8.01 -7.84
C HIS A 62 6.44 8.62 -8.03
N SER A 63 6.32 9.63 -8.90
CA SER A 63 5.04 10.24 -9.22
C SER A 63 4.77 10.25 -10.72
N LYS A 64 3.48 10.23 -11.06
CA LYS A 64 3.01 10.31 -12.44
C LYS A 64 1.64 10.96 -12.49
N PHE A 65 1.40 11.74 -13.55
CA PHE A 65 0.12 12.38 -13.83
C PHE A 65 -0.55 11.72 -15.03
N PHE A 66 -1.84 11.42 -14.89
CA PHE A 66 -2.70 10.81 -15.91
C PHE A 66 -3.81 11.79 -16.28
N SER A 67 -3.68 12.44 -17.43
CA SER A 67 -4.67 13.41 -17.90
C SER A 67 -5.90 12.71 -18.48
N ASP A 68 -7.10 13.21 -18.16
CA ASP A 68 -8.37 12.64 -18.64
C ASP A 68 -8.46 12.64 -20.18
N ARG A 69 -8.02 13.74 -20.81
CA ARG A 69 -8.09 13.88 -22.27
C ARG A 69 -7.27 12.82 -23.00
N LYS A 70 -6.06 12.51 -22.52
CA LYS A 70 -5.19 11.49 -23.14
C LYS A 70 -5.62 10.07 -22.81
N CYS A 71 -6.26 9.86 -21.65
CA CYS A 71 -6.61 8.55 -21.14
C CYS A 71 -8.06 8.12 -21.43
N GLY A 72 -8.84 8.91 -22.17
CA GLY A 72 -10.22 8.56 -22.55
C GLY A 72 -11.24 8.83 -21.44
N GLY A 73 -11.05 9.87 -20.65
CA GLY A 73 -12.00 10.34 -19.62
C GLY A 73 -11.61 9.98 -18.19
N ARG A 74 -12.42 10.47 -17.24
CA ARG A 74 -12.16 10.44 -15.78
C ARG A 74 -12.03 9.03 -15.20
N ALA A 75 -12.88 8.10 -15.63
CA ALA A 75 -12.87 6.73 -15.13
C ALA A 75 -11.65 5.96 -15.64
N SER A 76 -11.37 6.07 -16.94
CA SER A 76 -10.23 5.42 -17.59
C SER A 76 -8.89 5.93 -17.06
N SER A 77 -8.77 7.24 -16.83
CA SER A 77 -7.57 7.84 -16.23
C SER A 77 -7.36 7.37 -14.79
N LEU A 78 -8.42 7.20 -13.99
CA LEU A 78 -8.34 6.65 -12.63
C LEU A 78 -7.87 5.20 -12.64
N LEU A 79 -8.40 4.35 -13.53
CA LEU A 79 -7.99 2.95 -13.63
C LEU A 79 -6.52 2.82 -14.03
N LEU A 80 -6.06 3.63 -14.99
CA LEU A 80 -4.64 3.65 -15.38
C LEU A 80 -3.74 4.16 -14.25
N ALA A 81 -4.18 5.17 -13.50
CA ALA A 81 -3.49 5.67 -12.32
C ALA A 81 -3.31 4.59 -11.25
N ILE A 82 -4.36 3.84 -10.95
CA ILE A 82 -4.34 2.73 -9.99
C ILE A 82 -3.43 1.60 -10.48
N ALA A 83 -3.59 1.18 -11.74
CA ALA A 83 -2.78 0.12 -12.31
C ALA A 83 -1.28 0.46 -12.28
N TRP A 84 -0.94 1.71 -12.61
CA TRP A 84 0.44 2.17 -12.54
C TRP A 84 0.98 2.20 -11.11
N ARG A 85 0.17 2.61 -10.12
CA ARG A 85 0.53 2.56 -8.70
C ARG A 85 0.89 1.13 -8.31
N ASP A 86 -0.03 0.20 -8.56
CA ASP A 86 0.09 -1.19 -8.09
C ASP A 86 1.27 -1.90 -8.78
N GLN A 87 1.49 -1.65 -10.07
CA GLN A 87 2.67 -2.14 -10.79
C GLN A 87 3.97 -1.56 -10.23
N THR A 88 3.99 -0.26 -9.91
CA THR A 88 5.16 0.41 -9.34
C THR A 88 5.46 -0.11 -7.93
N GLU A 89 4.45 -0.30 -7.09
CA GLU A 89 4.62 -0.90 -5.76
C GLU A 89 5.16 -2.32 -5.84
N LYS A 90 4.64 -3.14 -6.75
CA LYS A 90 5.14 -4.50 -7.00
C LYS A 90 6.59 -4.49 -7.46
N LYS A 91 6.96 -3.60 -8.40
CA LYS A 91 8.34 -3.48 -8.90
C LYS A 91 9.32 -3.08 -7.78
N LEU A 92 8.86 -2.26 -6.84
CA LEU A 92 9.66 -1.83 -5.69
C LEU A 92 9.68 -2.85 -4.55
N GLY A 93 8.91 -3.94 -4.62
CA GLY A 93 8.79 -4.92 -3.53
C GLY A 93 8.01 -4.38 -2.32
N LYS A 94 7.19 -3.35 -2.50
CA LYS A 94 6.38 -2.75 -1.44
C LYS A 94 5.11 -3.58 -1.24
N VAL A 95 4.88 -4.06 -0.02
CA VAL A 95 3.60 -4.68 0.36
C VAL A 95 2.50 -3.62 0.33
N ARG A 96 1.39 -3.91 -0.38
CA ARG A 96 0.26 -2.98 -0.49
C ARG A 96 -0.42 -2.85 0.86
N THR A 97 -0.36 -1.66 1.45
CA THR A 97 -1.05 -1.37 2.71
C THR A 97 -1.62 0.04 2.73
N ASN A 98 -2.87 0.20 3.18
CA ASN A 98 -3.51 1.51 3.32
C ASN A 98 -2.95 2.30 4.52
N LYS A 99 -2.37 1.63 5.52
CA LYS A 99 -1.69 2.27 6.65
C LYS A 99 -0.38 2.95 6.25
N HIS A 100 0.03 3.97 7.01
CA HIS A 100 1.32 4.63 6.80
C HIS A 100 2.48 3.66 7.09
N MET A 101 3.44 3.60 6.16
CA MET A 101 4.63 2.76 6.27
C MET A 101 5.86 3.68 6.26
N VAL A 102 6.53 3.76 7.40
CA VAL A 102 7.78 4.50 7.54
C VAL A 102 8.91 3.58 7.08
N THR A 103 9.55 3.94 5.98
CA THR A 103 10.61 3.12 5.34
C THR A 103 11.99 3.74 5.45
N VAL A 104 12.09 4.97 5.96
CA VAL A 104 13.36 5.67 6.17
C VAL A 104 13.60 5.88 7.66
N SER A 105 14.82 5.59 8.09
CA SER A 105 15.26 5.84 9.45
C SER A 105 16.10 7.11 9.50
N ASN A 106 15.77 8.00 10.43
CA ASN A 106 16.64 9.13 10.78
C ASN A 106 17.58 8.79 11.95
N SER A 107 17.69 7.51 12.30
CA SER A 107 18.49 7.02 13.42
C SER A 107 19.90 6.64 12.96
N SER A 108 20.88 6.81 13.85
CA SER A 108 22.30 6.48 13.61
C SER A 108 22.56 5.01 13.25
N THR A 109 21.58 4.14 13.51
CA THR A 109 21.62 2.70 13.25
C THR A 109 21.21 2.31 11.82
N GLY A 110 20.61 3.22 11.05
CA GLY A 110 20.08 2.92 9.71
C GLY A 110 18.81 2.05 9.71
N VAL A 111 18.25 1.70 10.86
CA VAL A 111 17.04 0.86 10.99
C VAL A 111 15.91 1.65 11.63
N VAL A 112 14.75 1.65 10.98
CA VAL A 112 13.57 2.43 11.41
C VAL A 112 13.14 1.97 12.80
N GLY A 113 13.07 2.89 13.75
CA GLY A 113 12.59 2.60 15.10
C GLY A 113 13.58 1.85 15.97
N VAL A 114 14.84 1.71 15.56
CA VAL A 114 15.92 1.20 16.43
C VAL A 114 16.90 2.33 16.69
N ARG A 115 17.12 2.70 17.95
CA ARG A 115 18.05 3.76 18.34
C ARG A 115 19.09 3.21 19.33
N LEU A 116 20.34 3.62 19.16
CA LEU A 116 21.38 3.38 20.16
C LEU A 116 21.32 4.50 21.21
N ASN A 117 21.24 4.10 22.48
CA ASN A 117 21.40 5.00 23.62
C ASN A 117 22.74 4.71 24.29
N ASP A 118 23.78 5.45 23.90
CA ASP A 118 25.15 5.25 24.40
C ASP A 118 25.25 5.46 25.91
N LYS A 119 24.52 6.44 26.47
CA LYS A 119 24.53 6.74 27.92
C LYS A 119 24.06 5.57 28.78
N LEU A 120 23.06 4.84 28.28
CA LEU A 120 22.44 3.73 29.02
C LEU A 120 22.90 2.36 28.52
N GLY A 121 23.83 2.31 27.55
CA GLY A 121 24.34 1.08 26.97
C GLY A 121 23.25 0.14 26.45
N ARG A 122 22.23 0.66 25.78
CA ARG A 122 21.09 -0.15 25.29
C ARG A 122 20.60 0.28 23.91
N TYR A 123 20.04 -0.67 23.18
CA TYR A 123 19.27 -0.40 21.97
C TYR A 123 17.79 -0.25 22.33
N GLU A 124 17.21 0.88 21.98
CA GLU A 124 15.79 1.14 22.15
C GLU A 124 15.06 0.83 20.84
N VAL A 125 13.95 0.11 20.94
CA VAL A 125 13.12 -0.28 19.82
C VAL A 125 11.74 0.31 20.00
N SER A 126 11.25 1.03 18.99
CA SER A 126 9.91 1.61 18.95
C SER A 126 9.15 1.14 17.73
N TRP A 127 7.84 0.93 17.89
CA TRP A 127 6.94 0.53 16.81
C TRP A 127 5.53 1.07 17.05
N VAL A 128 4.69 1.00 16.02
CA VAL A 128 3.27 1.32 16.13
C VAL A 128 2.49 0.00 16.12
N THR A 129 1.50 -0.16 16.99
CA THR A 129 0.63 -1.34 16.98
C THR A 129 -0.39 -1.25 15.83
N SER A 130 -1.09 -2.35 15.55
CA SER A 130 -2.19 -2.38 14.58
C SER A 130 -3.29 -1.36 14.92
N SER A 131 -3.52 -1.11 16.21
CA SER A 131 -4.44 -0.13 16.79
C SER A 131 -3.92 1.31 16.78
N GLY A 132 -2.71 1.57 16.28
CA GLY A 132 -2.14 2.92 16.17
C GLY A 132 -1.43 3.43 17.44
N LYS A 133 -1.37 2.63 18.52
CA LYS A 133 -0.63 2.99 19.75
C LYS A 133 0.87 2.78 19.56
N GLN A 134 1.68 3.56 20.28
CA GLN A 134 3.15 3.42 20.25
C GLN A 134 3.59 2.35 21.26
N GLY A 135 4.37 1.37 20.80
CA GLY A 135 5.07 0.39 21.63
C GLY A 135 6.56 0.71 21.73
N LYS A 136 7.16 0.40 22.87
CA LYS A 136 8.60 0.57 23.11
C LYS A 136 9.15 -0.66 23.83
N THR A 137 10.37 -1.07 23.49
CA THR A 137 11.16 -2.04 24.26
C THR A 137 12.64 -1.68 24.18
N SER A 138 13.48 -2.35 24.96
CA SER A 138 14.92 -2.13 24.91
C SER A 138 15.71 -3.42 25.07
N VAL A 139 16.90 -3.46 24.47
CA VAL A 139 17.85 -4.57 24.54
C VAL A 139 19.16 -4.05 25.10
N SER A 140 19.60 -4.59 26.23
CA SER A 140 20.84 -4.17 26.90
C SER A 140 22.08 -4.70 26.19
N ILE A 141 23.08 -3.84 25.99
CA ILE A 141 24.39 -4.20 25.41
C ILE A 141 25.22 -4.99 26.42
N ALA A 142 25.15 -4.67 27.71
CA ALA A 142 25.92 -5.37 28.73
C ALA A 142 25.58 -6.87 28.82
N LYS A 143 24.34 -7.24 28.46
CA LYS A 143 23.85 -8.63 28.52
C LYS A 143 24.21 -9.47 27.28
N HIS A 144 24.31 -8.85 26.11
CA HIS A 144 24.39 -9.57 24.82
C HIS A 144 25.58 -9.14 23.96
N GLY A 145 26.34 -8.14 24.36
CA GLY A 145 27.33 -7.49 23.50
C GLY A 145 26.69 -6.64 22.40
N LYS A 146 27.47 -5.70 21.84
CA LYS A 146 26.93 -4.65 20.95
C LYS A 146 26.32 -5.22 19.67
N LYS A 147 26.97 -6.20 19.04
CA LYS A 147 26.55 -6.79 17.77
C LYS A 147 25.27 -7.62 17.92
N GLU A 148 25.20 -8.50 18.93
CA GLU A 148 24.00 -9.34 19.13
C GLU A 148 22.83 -8.52 19.67
N ALA A 149 23.08 -7.55 20.56
CA ALA A 149 22.03 -6.64 21.03
C ALA A 149 21.40 -5.87 19.86
N PHE A 150 22.21 -5.42 18.89
CA PHE A 150 21.71 -4.76 17.69
C PHE A 150 20.89 -5.72 16.80
N ALA A 151 21.41 -6.92 16.53
CA ALA A 151 20.70 -7.92 15.74
C ALA A 151 19.34 -8.28 16.37
N ARG A 152 19.31 -8.47 17.70
CA ARG A 152 18.08 -8.76 18.45
C ARG A 152 17.10 -7.59 18.41
N ALA A 153 17.57 -6.36 18.54
CA ALA A 153 16.74 -5.16 18.40
C ALA A 153 16.11 -5.07 17.00
N CYS A 154 16.87 -5.38 15.95
CA CYS A 154 16.38 -5.44 14.57
C CYS A 154 15.33 -6.55 14.38
N ALA A 155 15.56 -7.73 14.93
CA ALA A 155 14.63 -8.85 14.86
C ALA A 155 13.29 -8.51 15.52
N ILE A 156 13.32 -7.96 16.74
CA ILE A 156 12.11 -7.50 17.44
C ILE A 156 11.36 -6.46 16.58
N ARG A 157 12.09 -5.52 15.98
CA ARG A 157 11.49 -4.47 15.15
C ARG A 157 10.77 -5.06 13.93
N GLN A 158 11.40 -6.01 13.24
CA GLN A 158 10.85 -6.69 12.07
C GLN A 158 9.62 -7.53 12.44
N GLU A 159 9.68 -8.27 13.54
CA GLU A 159 8.56 -9.07 14.06
C GLU A 159 7.35 -8.17 14.36
N LYS A 160 7.55 -7.06 15.08
CA LYS A 160 6.46 -6.13 15.40
C LYS A 160 5.88 -5.43 14.17
N GLU A 161 6.69 -5.10 13.15
CA GLU A 161 6.14 -4.64 11.86
C GLU A 161 5.30 -5.72 11.19
N LYS A 162 5.79 -6.96 11.16
CA LYS A 162 5.08 -8.08 10.54
C LYS A 162 3.71 -8.26 11.19
N SER A 163 3.64 -8.33 12.52
CA SER A 163 2.37 -8.43 13.25
C SER A 163 1.46 -7.22 13.03
N ARG A 164 2.01 -6.02 12.83
CA ARG A 164 1.23 -4.80 12.51
C ARG A 164 0.55 -4.90 11.14
N LEU A 165 1.24 -5.48 10.16
CA LEU A 165 0.75 -5.67 8.80
C LEU A 165 -0.24 -6.84 8.73
N GLU A 166 0.01 -7.96 9.39
CA GLU A 166 -0.89 -9.12 9.43
C GLU A 166 -2.23 -8.77 10.08
N ASN A 167 -2.22 -8.14 11.26
CA ASN A 167 -3.44 -7.70 11.96
C ASN A 167 -4.11 -6.46 11.33
N SER A 168 -3.77 -6.13 10.09
CA SER A 168 -4.45 -5.12 9.29
C SER A 168 -5.24 -5.69 8.12
N ALA A 169 -5.17 -7.01 7.92
CA ALA A 169 -5.91 -7.75 6.90
C ALA A 169 -7.22 -8.37 7.42
N ILE A 170 -7.58 -8.10 8.67
CA ILE A 170 -8.86 -8.47 9.31
C ILE A 170 -9.75 -7.23 9.38
#